data_AF-A0A8K0G4S9-F1
#
_entry.id   AF-A0A8K0G4S9-F1
#
_cell.length_a   1.000
_cell.length_b   1.000
_cell.length_c   1.000
_cell.angle_alpha   90.00
_cell.angle_beta   90.00
_cell.angle_gamma   90.00
#
_symmetry.space_group_name_H-M   'P 1'
#
loop_
_entity.id
_entity.type
_entity.pdbx_description
1 polymer ?
#
loop_
_entity_poly.entity_id
_entity_poly.type
_entity_poly.pdbx_seq_one_letter_code
_entity_poly.pdbx_strand_id
1 'polypeptide(L)'
;MVFVSTYMSRAHKHIDPDDLLSTATVTSYEPTLHSKLSDFKKKIKILRFIPKEARTLAAYKLSLLIANAVTKNDISSWTSLLIFPPCRSLGDRPGSTSDSNGCSTQTVVVTRVRPIAVANIYRRLASQIACASVSDIIGSCLRPSQLGFATKHGCETTVEQNLYKGLCEPESGAWLNVLPFISLDTLLNNNLFKIAIALHLGLNLNPIYTCACGVIVLPNGHHGLSCKKVYAKISRHQRINEVMRPTLNTAGYPSILEPPELSRTDNKRLDGMTHFSWSEGKPLVWNFTCINTLAPCCTQQLISKPGLIAELAANKKRAKYVDIEEQGYLFVPIAVETIGPWSLNAIKLIKDIGHKIRILTDDKRSSSYLIQRISLEIQRRNASCVLNTFPPSEKLN
;
A
#
# COMPACT_ATOMS: atom_id res chain seq x y z
N MET A 1 28.67 30.33 -32.19
CA MET A 1 27.60 29.33 -32.02
C MET A 1 26.60 29.90 -31.02
N VAL A 2 25.55 30.49 -31.60
CA VAL A 2 24.15 30.65 -31.14
C VAL A 2 23.91 30.89 -29.63
N PHE A 3 23.55 32.09 -29.17
CA PHE A 3 22.26 32.83 -29.31
C PHE A 3 21.12 32.18 -28.48
N VAL A 4 20.60 32.88 -27.46
CA VAL A 4 19.37 33.72 -27.49
C VAL A 4 18.14 32.86 -27.20
N SER A 5 17.42 33.15 -26.11
CA SER A 5 16.22 33.99 -26.15
C SER A 5 15.32 33.59 -27.31
N THR A 6 14.09 33.17 -27.03
CA THR A 6 12.91 33.54 -27.83
C THR A 6 11.69 32.90 -27.19
N TYR A 7 10.80 33.72 -26.61
CA TYR A 7 9.73 34.53 -27.24
C TYR A 7 8.46 33.67 -27.40
N MET A 8 7.23 34.17 -27.24
CA MET A 8 6.61 35.44 -27.64
C MET A 8 5.60 35.83 -26.54
N SER A 9 5.52 37.03 -25.98
CA SER A 9 5.17 38.35 -26.54
C SER A 9 3.78 38.45 -27.19
N ARG A 10 2.94 39.32 -26.59
CA ARG A 10 1.88 40.18 -27.17
C ARG A 10 1.21 40.91 -25.98
N ALA A 11 1.63 42.10 -25.56
CA ALA A 11 1.38 43.43 -26.14
C ALA A 11 -0.09 43.70 -26.50
N HIS A 12 -0.78 44.56 -25.74
CA HIS A 12 -1.39 45.79 -26.27
C HIS A 12 -2.09 46.66 -25.19
N LYS A 13 -1.73 47.95 -25.26
CA LYS A 13 -2.54 49.19 -25.10
C LYS A 13 -2.96 49.68 -23.70
N HIS A 14 -2.30 50.79 -23.33
CA HIS A 14 -2.87 52.03 -22.75
C HIS A 14 -4.40 52.12 -22.78
N ILE A 15 -5.00 52.38 -21.61
CA ILE A 15 -6.05 53.38 -21.41
C ILE A 15 -5.86 53.94 -19.99
N ASP A 16 -5.38 55.18 -19.88
CA ASP A 16 -5.75 56.04 -18.74
C ASP A 16 -7.11 56.64 -19.08
N PRO A 17 -7.99 56.75 -18.10
CA PRO A 17 -8.71 58.00 -17.96
C PRO A 17 -8.78 58.39 -16.48
N ASP A 18 -8.04 59.45 -16.13
CA ASP A 18 -8.60 60.45 -15.24
C ASP A 18 -9.95 60.87 -15.84
N ASP A 19 -11.03 60.47 -15.19
CA ASP A 19 -12.24 61.28 -14.99
C ASP A 19 -13.37 60.36 -14.55
N LEU A 20 -13.69 60.43 -13.26
CA LEU A 20 -15.06 60.59 -12.78
C LEU A 20 -15.04 60.80 -11.26
N LEU A 21 -15.24 62.08 -10.93
CA LEU A 21 -15.77 62.63 -9.68
C LEU A 21 -14.93 62.55 -8.41
N SER A 22 -14.30 63.70 -8.16
CA SER A 22 -14.26 64.39 -6.87
C SER A 22 -15.45 64.11 -5.94
N THR A 23 -15.14 64.15 -4.64
CA THR A 23 -16.00 64.27 -3.44
C THR A 23 -16.26 62.99 -2.66
N ALA A 24 -15.34 62.66 -1.74
CA ALA A 24 -15.70 62.13 -0.42
C ALA A 24 -14.47 62.15 0.52
N THR A 25 -14.47 63.13 1.42
CA THR A 25 -14.07 63.00 2.84
C THR A 25 -12.81 62.21 3.19
N VAL A 26 -11.84 62.94 3.74
CA VAL A 26 -10.78 62.44 4.64
C VAL A 26 -11.36 61.39 5.59
N THR A 27 -11.07 60.12 5.32
CA THR A 27 -11.29 59.02 6.26
C THR A 27 -9.93 58.40 6.53
N SER A 28 -9.57 58.40 7.81
CA SER A 28 -8.35 57.80 8.35
C SER A 28 -8.09 56.44 7.70
N TYR A 29 -6.96 56.32 6.99
CA TYR A 29 -6.54 55.07 6.35
C TYR A 29 -6.38 53.99 7.42
N GLU A 30 -7.40 53.15 7.59
CA GLU A 30 -7.28 51.95 8.40
C GLU A 30 -6.27 51.03 7.71
N PRO A 31 -5.16 50.64 8.38
CA PRO A 31 -4.16 49.81 7.75
C PRO A 31 -4.79 48.48 7.36
N THR A 32 -4.56 48.05 6.12
CA THR A 32 -5.06 46.76 5.61
C THR A 32 -4.66 45.64 6.56
N LEU A 33 -5.49 44.61 6.69
CA LEU A 33 -5.22 43.45 7.57
C LEU A 33 -3.81 42.89 7.35
N HIS A 34 -3.32 42.91 6.10
CA HIS A 34 -1.97 42.49 5.74
C HIS A 34 -0.87 43.37 6.36
N SER A 35 -1.05 44.70 6.36
CA SER A 35 -0.17 45.67 7.01
C SER A 35 -0.15 45.46 8.53
N LYS A 36 -1.34 45.36 9.16
CA LYS A 36 -1.47 45.11 10.61
C LYS A 36 -0.78 43.80 11.02
N LEU A 37 -0.94 42.72 10.25
CA LEU A 37 -0.30 41.42 10.52
C LEU A 37 1.22 41.43 10.29
N SER A 38 1.70 42.18 9.29
CA SER A 38 3.14 42.34 9.01
C SER A 38 3.86 43.07 10.14
N ASP A 39 3.26 44.13 10.66
CA ASP A 39 3.82 44.88 11.80
C ASP A 39 3.74 44.08 13.11
N PHE A 40 2.66 43.30 13.31
CA PHE A 40 2.54 42.37 14.43
C PHE A 40 3.65 41.30 14.41
N LYS A 41 3.96 40.76 13.23
CA LYS A 41 5.07 39.79 13.02
C LYS A 41 6.44 40.39 13.34
N LYS A 42 6.67 41.68 13.07
CA LYS A 42 7.92 42.36 13.41
C LYS A 42 8.06 42.60 14.92
N LYS A 43 6.95 42.91 15.61
CA LYS A 43 6.93 43.20 17.06
C LYS A 43 7.12 41.95 17.92
N ILE A 44 6.70 40.77 17.45
CA ILE A 44 6.73 39.54 18.24
C ILE A 44 7.88 38.64 17.80
N LYS A 45 8.94 38.60 18.62
CA LYS A 45 10.02 37.61 18.48
C LYS A 45 9.53 36.27 19.05
N ILE A 46 9.36 35.28 18.18
CA ILE A 46 8.96 33.90 18.52
C ILE A 46 10.19 33.01 18.47
N LEU A 47 10.28 32.03 19.38
CA LEU A 47 11.31 30.99 19.27
C LEU A 47 11.13 30.21 17.98
N ARG A 48 12.19 30.16 17.17
CA ARG A 48 12.19 29.35 15.94
C ARG A 48 12.34 27.86 16.23
N PHE A 49 12.99 27.51 17.35
CA PHE A 49 13.29 26.14 17.74
C PHE A 49 13.18 25.94 19.25
N ILE A 50 12.71 24.76 19.67
CA ILE A 50 12.76 24.33 21.07
C ILE A 50 13.81 23.20 21.21
N PRO A 51 14.87 23.39 22.02
CA PRO A 51 15.89 22.36 22.26
C PRO A 51 15.29 21.17 23.02
N LYS A 52 15.92 20.00 22.95
CA LYS A 52 15.36 18.74 23.47
C LYS A 52 15.05 18.82 24.97
N GLU A 53 15.91 19.50 25.70
CA GLU A 53 15.90 19.70 27.14
C GLU A 53 14.75 20.61 27.59
N ALA A 54 14.28 21.52 26.73
CA ALA A 54 13.20 22.47 27.06
C ALA A 54 11.81 21.99 26.64
N ARG A 55 11.68 20.78 26.06
CA ARG A 55 10.40 20.28 25.51
C ARG A 55 9.36 19.99 26.59
N THR A 56 9.77 19.42 27.72
CA THR A 56 8.88 19.12 28.85
C THR A 56 8.34 20.41 29.47
N LEU A 57 9.21 21.40 29.66
CA LEU A 57 8.84 22.72 30.16
C LEU A 57 7.91 23.46 29.19
N ALA A 58 8.19 23.38 27.89
CA ALA A 58 7.33 23.95 26.86
C ALA A 58 5.95 23.28 26.82
N ALA A 59 5.89 21.95 26.92
CA ALA A 59 4.64 21.19 26.95
C ALA A 59 3.80 21.55 28.19
N TYR A 60 4.43 21.64 29.36
CA TYR A 60 3.77 22.07 30.60
C TYR A 60 3.20 23.50 30.46
N LYS A 61 4.00 24.45 29.96
CA LYS A 61 3.53 25.83 29.74
C LYS A 61 2.39 25.91 28.73
N LEU A 62 2.46 25.14 27.64
CA LEU A 62 1.37 25.07 26.67
C LEU A 62 0.08 24.52 27.32
N SER A 63 0.18 23.47 28.13
CA SER A 63 -1.00 22.93 28.84
C SER A 63 -1.64 23.95 29.78
N LEU A 64 -0.83 24.77 30.47
CA LEU A 64 -1.33 25.83 31.34
C LEU A 64 -2.02 26.95 30.54
N LEU A 65 -1.48 27.32 29.38
CA LEU A 65 -2.11 28.30 28.49
C LEU A 65 -3.44 27.80 27.92
N ILE A 66 -3.51 26.52 27.56
CA ILE A 66 -4.75 25.88 27.10
C ILE A 66 -5.77 25.86 28.24
N ALA A 67 -5.38 25.43 29.44
CA ALA A 67 -6.26 25.43 30.61
C ALA A 67 -6.80 26.83 30.91
N ASN A 68 -5.94 27.85 30.91
CA ASN A 68 -6.34 29.23 31.15
C ASN A 68 -7.29 29.76 30.06
N ALA A 69 -7.05 29.45 28.78
CA ALA A 69 -7.93 29.85 27.69
C ALA A 69 -9.32 29.20 27.83
N VAL A 70 -9.37 27.93 28.24
CA VAL A 70 -10.63 27.21 28.47
C VAL A 70 -11.38 27.76 29.69
N THR A 71 -10.69 28.05 30.80
CA THR A 71 -11.34 28.47 32.04
C THR A 71 -11.73 29.95 32.05
N LYS A 72 -10.88 30.84 31.50
CA LYS A 72 -11.08 32.29 31.57
C LYS A 72 -11.75 32.87 30.33
N ASN A 73 -11.58 32.20 29.18
CA ASN A 73 -12.16 32.56 27.88
C ASN A 73 -12.06 34.06 27.51
N ASP A 74 -10.96 34.71 27.89
CA ASP A 74 -10.72 36.14 27.67
C ASP A 74 -9.69 36.37 26.57
N ILE A 75 -9.74 37.55 25.95
CA ILE A 75 -8.88 37.93 24.82
C ILE A 75 -7.39 37.79 25.18
N SER A 76 -7.01 38.07 26.43
CA SER A 76 -5.62 37.98 26.90
C SER A 76 -5.11 36.53 26.95
N SER A 77 -5.93 35.59 27.45
CA SER A 77 -5.58 34.16 27.48
C SER A 77 -5.48 33.58 26.06
N TRP A 78 -6.41 33.92 25.18
CA TRP A 78 -6.36 33.52 23.77
C TRP A 78 -5.15 34.09 23.04
N THR A 79 -4.83 35.37 23.26
CA THR A 79 -3.64 36.02 22.68
C THR A 79 -2.35 35.33 23.13
N SER A 80 -2.26 34.98 24.40
CA SER A 80 -1.10 34.28 24.98
C SER A 80 -0.92 32.86 24.41
N LEU A 81 -2.02 32.14 24.21
CA LEU A 81 -2.02 30.84 23.55
C LEU A 81 -1.55 30.94 22.09
N LEU A 82 -2.09 31.91 21.34
CA LEU A 82 -1.86 32.05 19.91
C LEU A 82 -0.44 32.52 19.55
N ILE A 83 0.22 33.23 20.47
CA ILE A 83 1.60 33.73 20.34
C ILE A 83 2.65 32.72 20.85
N PHE A 84 2.23 31.60 21.45
CA PHE A 84 3.13 30.56 21.92
C PHE A 84 3.94 29.92 20.78
N PRO A 85 5.27 29.68 20.93
CA PRO A 85 6.14 29.96 22.09
C PRO A 85 6.90 31.31 21.99
N PRO A 86 6.78 32.22 22.98
CA PRO A 86 7.50 33.50 22.95
C PRO A 86 8.99 33.35 23.30
N CYS A 87 9.85 34.16 22.67
CA CYS A 87 11.32 34.13 22.78
C CYS A 87 11.89 34.23 24.21
N ARG A 88 11.13 34.78 25.16
CA ARG A 88 11.60 35.07 26.52
C ARG A 88 11.12 34.09 27.60
N SER A 89 10.18 33.18 27.30
CA SER A 89 9.53 32.39 28.37
C SER A 89 10.26 31.08 28.71
N LEU A 90 11.07 30.50 27.83
CA LEU A 90 11.62 29.15 28.06
C LEU A 90 12.90 29.09 28.92
N GLY A 91 13.34 30.20 29.53
CA GLY A 91 14.35 30.14 30.60
C GLY A 91 14.97 31.49 30.96
N ASP A 92 14.51 32.10 32.05
CA ASP A 92 15.39 32.88 32.92
C ASP A 92 15.85 31.93 34.02
N ARG A 93 17.17 31.73 34.17
CA ARG A 93 17.73 31.05 35.34
C ARG A 93 17.54 31.98 36.55
N PRO A 94 17.16 31.49 37.75
CA PRO A 94 17.17 32.32 38.94
C PRO A 94 18.64 32.59 39.31
N GLY A 95 19.10 33.82 39.07
CA GLY A 95 20.44 34.28 39.42
C GLY A 95 21.33 34.61 38.23
N SER A 96 21.08 35.75 37.59
CA SER A 96 22.14 36.55 36.98
C SER A 96 21.64 37.97 36.79
N THR A 97 22.25 38.89 37.51
CA THR A 97 22.17 40.34 37.32
C THR A 97 22.42 40.73 35.87
N SER A 98 21.75 41.81 35.48
CA SER A 98 21.86 42.52 34.21
C SER A 98 23.29 42.56 33.66
N ASP A 99 23.46 42.20 32.39
CA ASP A 99 24.25 43.00 31.47
C ASP A 99 23.79 42.83 30.02
N SER A 100 23.72 43.96 29.36
CA SER A 100 23.36 44.16 27.96
C SER A 100 24.41 43.59 26.99
N ASN A 101 23.91 43.25 25.79
CA ASN A 101 24.63 43.02 24.53
C ASN A 101 25.12 41.60 24.24
N GLY A 102 24.62 41.06 23.11
CA GLY A 102 25.24 39.92 22.40
C GLY A 102 24.54 38.58 22.59
N CYS A 103 23.36 38.38 21.98
CA CYS A 103 22.86 37.02 21.75
C CYS A 103 23.64 36.39 20.58
N SER A 104 24.87 35.99 20.89
CA SER A 104 25.71 35.16 20.05
C SER A 104 25.13 33.75 20.00
N THR A 105 24.92 33.28 18.78
CA THR A 105 24.71 31.89 18.42
C THR A 105 25.85 31.02 18.97
N GLN A 106 25.68 30.45 20.17
CA GLN A 106 26.51 29.31 20.58
C GLN A 106 25.98 28.05 19.88
N THR A 107 26.63 27.76 18.77
CA THR A 107 26.54 26.50 18.05
C THR A 107 27.25 25.44 18.87
N VAL A 108 26.58 24.85 19.85
CA VAL A 108 27.04 23.59 20.44
C VAL A 108 26.76 22.51 19.41
N VAL A 109 27.82 22.03 18.75
CA VAL A 109 27.77 20.89 17.84
C VAL A 109 27.48 19.63 18.66
N VAL A 110 26.19 19.38 18.92
CA VAL A 110 25.69 18.07 19.32
C VAL A 110 25.18 17.38 18.06
N THR A 111 26.04 16.59 17.43
CA THR A 111 25.63 15.69 16.36
C THR A 111 24.53 14.76 16.90
N ARG A 112 23.33 14.84 16.30
CA ARG A 112 22.13 14.00 16.56
C ARG A 112 21.03 14.57 17.46
N VAL A 113 20.89 15.88 17.60
CA VAL A 113 19.60 16.45 18.10
C VAL A 113 18.83 17.02 16.92
N ARG A 114 17.64 16.46 16.61
CA ARG A 114 16.69 17.08 15.68
C ARG A 114 15.94 18.20 16.42
N PRO A 115 16.22 19.48 16.15
CA PRO A 115 15.46 20.57 16.74
C PRO A 115 14.04 20.58 16.16
N ILE A 116 13.02 20.82 16.99
CA ILE A 116 11.65 20.97 16.51
C ILE A 116 11.45 22.44 16.17
N ALA A 117 11.20 22.74 14.90
CA ALA A 117 10.80 24.07 14.48
C ALA A 117 9.41 24.36 15.04
N VAL A 118 9.28 25.45 15.80
CA VAL A 118 7.99 25.84 16.38
C VAL A 118 7.53 27.16 15.76
N ALA A 119 6.24 27.19 15.43
CA ALA A 119 5.57 28.28 14.78
C ALA A 119 4.44 28.79 15.68
N ASN A 120 4.10 30.08 15.59
CA ASN A 120 2.84 30.56 16.17
C ASN A 120 1.68 29.73 15.63
N ILE A 121 0.68 29.55 16.47
CA ILE A 121 -0.50 28.75 16.16
C ILE A 121 -1.16 29.25 14.87
N TYR A 122 -1.24 30.58 14.67
CA TYR A 122 -1.74 31.18 13.42
C TYR A 122 -0.99 30.72 12.17
N ARG A 123 0.34 30.64 12.20
CA ARG A 123 1.13 30.17 11.05
C ARG A 123 0.93 28.68 10.83
N ARG A 124 0.79 27.89 11.89
CA ARG A 124 0.51 26.44 11.78
C ARG A 124 -0.87 26.20 11.20
N LEU A 125 -1.90 26.90 11.68
CA LEU A 125 -3.26 26.82 11.16
C LEU A 125 -3.33 27.25 9.69
N ALA A 126 -2.75 28.41 9.35
CA ALA A 126 -2.69 28.87 7.97
C ALA A 126 -1.96 27.86 7.05
N SER A 127 -0.85 27.29 7.52
CA SER A 127 -0.12 26.25 6.78
C SER A 127 -0.92 24.96 6.64
N GLN A 128 -1.71 24.57 7.65
CA GLN A 128 -2.56 23.38 7.61
C GLN A 128 -3.71 23.55 6.61
N ILE A 129 -4.35 24.72 6.60
CA ILE A 129 -5.41 25.05 5.63
C ILE A 129 -4.84 25.05 4.21
N ALA A 130 -3.70 25.70 4.00
CA ALA A 130 -3.02 25.71 2.70
C ALA A 130 -2.57 24.30 2.27
N CYS A 131 -2.02 23.50 3.20
CA CYS A 131 -1.64 22.11 2.91
C CYS A 131 -2.86 21.26 2.58
N ALA A 132 -3.99 21.43 3.29
CA ALA A 132 -5.23 20.72 3.03
C ALA A 132 -5.74 21.00 1.61
N SER A 133 -5.74 22.27 1.18
CA SER A 133 -6.23 22.66 -0.16
C SER A 133 -5.39 22.13 -1.32
N VAL A 134 -4.09 21.87 -1.10
CA VAL A 134 -3.18 21.35 -2.15
C VAL A 134 -2.85 19.88 -2.00
N SER A 135 -3.31 19.24 -0.93
CA SER A 135 -2.92 17.88 -0.55
C SER A 135 -3.25 16.84 -1.62
N ASP A 136 -4.42 16.92 -2.23
CA ASP A 136 -4.84 15.96 -3.27
C ASP A 136 -4.02 16.10 -4.55
N ILE A 137 -3.81 17.34 -4.99
CA ILE A 137 -3.06 17.66 -6.22
C ILE A 137 -1.59 17.25 -6.07
N ILE A 138 -0.93 17.73 -5.02
CA ILE A 138 0.50 17.44 -4.79
C ILE A 138 0.70 15.97 -4.39
N GLY A 139 -0.21 15.40 -3.61
CA GLY A 139 -0.17 13.98 -3.26
C GLY A 139 -0.21 13.08 -4.51
N SER A 140 -0.97 13.46 -5.54
CA SER A 140 -1.02 12.70 -6.80
C SER A 140 0.32 12.74 -7.57
N CYS A 141 1.07 13.84 -7.47
CA CYS A 141 2.38 13.98 -8.11
C CYS A 141 3.51 13.28 -7.34
N LEU A 142 3.42 13.26 -6.00
CA LEU A 142 4.44 12.67 -5.12
C LEU A 142 4.32 11.15 -5.01
N ARG A 143 3.11 10.59 -5.13
CA ARG A 143 2.91 9.14 -5.20
C ARG A 143 3.33 8.63 -6.60
N PRO A 144 4.13 7.55 -6.69
CA PRO A 144 4.47 6.58 -5.65
C PRO A 144 5.80 6.83 -4.90
N SER A 145 6.57 7.85 -5.28
CA SER A 145 7.94 8.07 -4.78
C SER A 145 8.05 8.56 -3.32
N GLN A 146 7.06 9.32 -2.82
CA GLN A 146 7.05 9.86 -1.45
C GLN A 146 5.66 9.68 -0.81
N LEU A 147 5.57 8.72 0.10
CA LEU A 147 4.31 8.28 0.72
C LEU A 147 4.01 8.98 2.06
N GLY A 148 4.89 9.86 2.52
CA GLY A 148 4.75 10.57 3.80
C GLY A 148 3.87 11.83 3.74
N PHE A 149 3.47 12.29 2.56
CA PHE A 149 2.66 13.51 2.38
C PHE A 149 1.28 13.18 1.80
N ALA A 150 0.24 13.84 2.33
CA ALA A 150 -1.15 13.76 1.85
C ALA A 150 -1.65 12.34 1.57
N THR A 151 -1.16 11.37 2.33
CA THR A 151 -1.47 9.96 2.17
C THR A 151 -2.05 9.50 3.50
N LYS A 152 -3.35 9.20 3.50
CA LYS A 152 -4.04 8.73 4.70
C LYS A 152 -3.36 7.44 5.16
N HIS A 153 -2.91 7.41 6.42
CA HIS A 153 -2.08 6.33 7.03
C HIS A 153 -0.57 6.32 6.67
N GLY A 154 -0.03 7.33 5.97
CA GLY A 154 1.42 7.57 5.88
C GLY A 154 2.25 6.54 5.10
N CYS A 155 3.56 6.43 5.43
CA CYS A 155 4.58 5.58 4.76
C CYS A 155 4.43 4.07 5.05
N GLU A 156 3.55 3.69 5.97
CA GLU A 156 3.14 2.30 6.23
C GLU A 156 2.17 1.80 5.15
N THR A 157 2.35 2.32 3.93
CA THR A 157 1.32 2.42 2.89
C THR A 157 1.09 1.08 2.25
N THR A 158 0.23 0.32 2.92
CA THR A 158 -0.70 -0.65 2.39
C THR A 158 -0.08 -1.86 1.67
N VAL A 159 0.86 -1.77 0.73
CA VAL A 159 1.53 -2.95 0.15
C VAL A 159 2.25 -3.82 1.21
N GLU A 160 3.06 -3.22 2.09
CA GLU A 160 3.78 -3.96 3.14
C GLU A 160 2.85 -4.48 4.25
N GLN A 161 1.83 -3.71 4.63
CA GLN A 161 0.81 -4.17 5.59
C GLN A 161 -0.05 -5.30 5.00
N ASN A 162 -0.36 -5.24 3.70
CA ASN A 162 -1.11 -6.29 2.99
C ASN A 162 -0.27 -7.56 2.87
N LEU A 163 1.02 -7.39 2.58
CA LEU A 163 1.99 -8.48 2.61
C LEU A 163 1.98 -9.12 4.01
N TYR A 164 2.20 -8.34 5.07
CA TYR A 164 2.18 -8.84 6.44
C TYR A 164 0.88 -9.58 6.80
N LYS A 165 -0.28 -8.96 6.56
CA LYS A 165 -1.59 -9.57 6.85
C LYS A 165 -1.80 -10.87 6.07
N GLY A 166 -1.39 -10.89 4.80
CA GLY A 166 -1.48 -12.09 3.97
C GLY A 166 -0.58 -13.23 4.48
N LEU A 167 0.62 -12.91 4.96
CA LEU A 167 1.56 -13.89 5.50
C LEU A 167 1.09 -14.50 6.83
N CYS A 168 0.30 -13.76 7.61
CA CYS A 168 -0.27 -14.27 8.85
C CYS A 168 -1.32 -15.37 8.63
N GLU A 169 -1.82 -15.56 7.41
CA GLU A 169 -2.72 -16.68 7.10
C GLU A 169 -1.96 -18.02 7.08
N PRO A 170 -2.53 -19.09 7.66
CA PRO A 170 -1.82 -20.36 7.82
C PRO A 170 -1.42 -21.02 6.49
N GLU A 171 -2.19 -20.79 5.43
CA GLU A 171 -1.96 -21.35 4.09
C GLU A 171 -0.78 -20.68 3.37
N SER A 172 -0.47 -19.43 3.71
CA SER A 172 0.63 -18.66 3.11
C SER A 172 1.99 -19.24 3.44
N GLY A 173 2.17 -19.75 4.67
CA GLY A 173 3.40 -20.42 5.11
C GLY A 173 3.44 -21.93 4.84
N ALA A 174 2.36 -22.53 4.33
CA ALA A 174 2.25 -23.99 4.24
C ALA A 174 3.37 -24.63 3.40
N TRP A 175 3.79 -23.99 2.31
CA TRP A 175 4.84 -24.48 1.43
C TRP A 175 6.21 -24.65 2.10
N LEU A 176 6.49 -23.91 3.18
CA LEU A 176 7.74 -24.03 3.94
C LEU A 176 7.84 -25.33 4.72
N ASN A 177 6.71 -25.99 4.99
CA ASN A 177 6.65 -27.27 5.70
C ASN A 177 6.71 -28.47 4.76
N VAL A 178 6.89 -28.25 3.45
CA VAL A 178 7.04 -29.33 2.48
C VAL A 178 8.45 -29.93 2.56
N LEU A 179 8.54 -31.25 2.59
CA LEU A 179 9.81 -31.96 2.48
C LEU A 179 10.45 -31.68 1.10
N PRO A 180 11.66 -31.09 1.02
CA PRO A 180 12.35 -30.87 -0.25
C PRO A 180 12.90 -32.19 -0.77
N PHE A 181 12.23 -32.79 -1.76
CA PHE A 181 12.61 -34.08 -2.31
C PHE A 181 12.41 -34.13 -3.82
N ILE A 182 13.44 -34.57 -4.55
CA ILE A 182 13.48 -34.52 -6.01
C ILE A 182 12.45 -35.47 -6.63
N SER A 183 12.36 -36.71 -6.12
CA SER A 183 11.46 -37.72 -6.70
C SER A 183 9.98 -37.41 -6.48
N LEU A 184 9.65 -36.58 -5.50
CA LEU A 184 8.30 -36.05 -5.28
C LEU A 184 8.05 -34.72 -5.98
N ASP A 185 9.03 -34.22 -6.75
CA ASP A 185 9.00 -32.93 -7.40
C ASP A 185 8.65 -31.79 -6.41
N THR A 186 9.12 -31.89 -5.17
CA THR A 186 8.90 -30.87 -4.13
C THR A 186 10.12 -29.99 -3.88
N LEU A 187 11.28 -30.36 -4.40
CA LEU A 187 12.48 -29.53 -4.31
C LEU A 187 12.33 -28.25 -5.15
N LEU A 188 12.61 -27.10 -4.54
CA LEU A 188 12.74 -25.82 -5.25
C LEU A 188 14.20 -25.56 -5.63
N ASN A 189 14.43 -25.04 -6.83
CA ASN A 189 15.74 -24.52 -7.20
C ASN A 189 16.09 -23.33 -6.28
N ASN A 190 17.36 -23.21 -5.88
CA ASN A 190 17.86 -22.13 -5.04
C ASN A 190 17.43 -20.73 -5.50
N ASN A 191 17.45 -20.45 -6.81
CA ASN A 191 17.02 -19.16 -7.34
C ASN A 191 15.51 -18.92 -7.15
N LEU A 192 14.70 -19.96 -7.38
CA LEU A 192 13.26 -19.89 -7.18
C LEU A 192 12.92 -19.74 -5.69
N PHE A 193 13.65 -20.45 -4.82
CA PHE A 193 13.49 -20.36 -3.39
C PHE A 193 13.85 -18.97 -2.87
N LYS A 194 15.02 -18.42 -3.26
CA LYS A 194 15.44 -17.04 -2.93
C LYS A 194 14.38 -16.03 -3.35
N ILE A 195 13.87 -16.14 -4.58
CA ILE A 195 12.83 -15.23 -5.06
C ILE A 195 11.54 -15.39 -4.26
N ALA A 196 11.09 -16.61 -4.02
CA ALA A 196 9.87 -16.87 -3.25
C ALA A 196 9.95 -16.27 -1.84
N ILE A 197 11.07 -16.50 -1.14
CA ILE A 197 11.31 -15.93 0.20
C ILE A 197 11.37 -14.40 0.15
N ALA A 198 12.10 -13.81 -0.79
CA ALA A 198 12.19 -12.37 -0.92
C ALA A 198 10.82 -11.72 -1.21
N LEU A 199 9.97 -12.35 -2.03
CA LEU A 199 8.59 -11.90 -2.25
C LEU A 199 7.75 -11.93 -0.96
N HIS A 200 7.96 -12.94 -0.09
CA HIS A 200 7.27 -13.02 1.21
C HIS A 200 7.83 -12.01 2.21
N LEU A 201 9.13 -11.78 2.22
CA LEU A 201 9.76 -10.85 3.16
C LEU A 201 9.74 -9.39 2.69
N GLY A 202 9.25 -9.13 1.47
CA GLY A 202 9.27 -7.79 0.87
C GLY A 202 10.69 -7.29 0.57
N LEU A 203 11.63 -8.21 0.34
CA LEU A 203 13.03 -7.88 0.10
C LEU A 203 13.27 -7.52 -1.36
N ASN A 204 14.27 -6.67 -1.58
CA ASN A 204 14.73 -6.32 -2.91
C ASN A 204 15.53 -7.48 -3.51
N LEU A 205 15.15 -7.88 -4.73
CA LEU A 205 15.75 -9.00 -5.46
C LEU A 205 16.96 -8.57 -6.28
N ASN A 206 16.82 -7.50 -7.05
CA ASN A 206 17.84 -7.01 -7.98
C ASN A 206 17.75 -5.48 -8.10
N PRO A 207 18.77 -4.81 -8.66
CA PRO A 207 18.67 -3.41 -9.07
C PRO A 207 17.53 -3.19 -10.06
N ILE A 208 17.22 -1.93 -10.36
CA ILE A 208 16.20 -1.60 -11.37
C ILE A 208 16.66 -2.13 -12.75
N TYR A 209 15.79 -2.88 -13.43
CA TYR A 209 16.02 -3.42 -14.78
C TYR A 209 14.80 -3.23 -15.67
N THR A 210 14.96 -3.47 -16.97
CA THR A 210 13.86 -3.37 -17.95
C THR A 210 13.41 -4.77 -18.37
N CYS A 211 12.13 -5.07 -18.16
CA CYS A 211 11.52 -6.33 -18.59
C CYS A 211 11.36 -6.35 -20.12
N ALA A 212 11.31 -7.54 -20.74
CA ALA A 212 11.02 -7.72 -22.17
C ALA A 212 9.66 -7.12 -22.61
N CYS A 213 8.77 -6.79 -21.67
CA CYS A 213 7.54 -6.06 -21.95
C CYS A 213 7.74 -4.54 -22.14
N GLY A 214 8.93 -4.00 -21.88
CA GLY A 214 9.28 -2.59 -21.94
C GLY A 214 9.05 -1.81 -20.64
N VAL A 215 8.51 -2.45 -19.60
CA VAL A 215 8.26 -1.82 -18.29
C VAL A 215 9.52 -1.90 -17.43
N ILE A 216 9.85 -0.78 -16.78
CA ILE A 216 10.88 -0.70 -15.76
C ILE A 216 10.42 -1.45 -14.51
N VAL A 217 11.19 -2.45 -14.09
CA VAL A 217 10.92 -3.27 -12.92
C VAL A 217 11.66 -2.70 -11.72
N LEU A 218 10.91 -2.45 -10.66
CA LEU A 218 11.46 -2.02 -9.37
C LEU A 218 12.17 -3.18 -8.67
N PRO A 219 13.06 -2.90 -7.70
CA PRO A 219 13.83 -3.94 -7.02
C PRO A 219 13.01 -5.02 -6.32
N ASN A 220 11.74 -4.75 -5.99
CA ASN A 220 10.82 -5.71 -5.39
C ASN A 220 10.35 -6.84 -6.33
N GLY A 221 10.54 -6.72 -7.65
CA GLY A 221 10.16 -7.74 -8.63
C GLY A 221 8.65 -7.97 -8.81
N HIS A 222 7.78 -7.16 -8.18
CA HIS A 222 6.32 -7.37 -8.22
C HIS A 222 5.73 -7.32 -9.64
N HIS A 223 6.40 -6.65 -10.57
CA HIS A 223 6.03 -6.59 -11.97
C HIS A 223 5.82 -7.98 -12.59
N GLY A 224 6.69 -8.95 -12.26
CA GLY A 224 6.61 -10.30 -12.83
C GLY A 224 5.29 -11.01 -12.55
N LEU A 225 4.65 -10.74 -11.41
CA LEU A 225 3.37 -11.35 -11.02
C LEU A 225 2.18 -10.90 -11.89
N SER A 226 2.31 -9.73 -12.52
CA SER A 226 1.26 -9.10 -13.36
C SER A 226 1.64 -8.96 -14.83
N CYS A 227 2.90 -9.23 -15.22
CA CYS A 227 3.36 -9.03 -16.58
C CYS A 227 2.60 -9.91 -17.59
N LYS A 228 2.14 -9.31 -18.69
CA LYS A 228 1.37 -9.99 -19.74
C LYS A 228 2.24 -10.81 -20.71
N LYS A 229 3.52 -10.44 -20.88
CA LYS A 229 4.46 -11.17 -21.76
C LYS A 229 5.07 -12.40 -21.08
N VAL A 230 4.90 -12.56 -19.77
CA VAL A 230 5.46 -13.68 -19.02
C VAL A 230 4.53 -14.88 -19.11
N TYR A 231 4.98 -15.93 -19.80
CA TYR A 231 4.21 -17.16 -20.02
C TYR A 231 3.90 -17.93 -18.71
N ALA A 232 4.69 -17.69 -17.66
CA ALA A 232 4.53 -18.38 -16.37
C ALA A 232 3.17 -18.14 -15.68
N LYS A 233 2.38 -17.15 -16.10
CA LYS A 233 1.01 -16.97 -15.58
C LYS A 233 0.06 -18.09 -16.02
N ILE A 234 0.17 -18.56 -17.27
CA ILE A 234 -0.61 -19.72 -17.76
C ILE A 234 -0.14 -20.99 -17.05
N SER A 235 1.17 -21.10 -16.83
CA SER A 235 1.77 -22.22 -16.09
C SER A 235 1.22 -22.38 -14.67
N ARG A 236 0.83 -21.30 -13.97
CA ARG A 236 0.14 -21.40 -12.66
C ARG A 236 -1.17 -22.19 -12.76
N HIS A 237 -2.03 -21.81 -13.69
CA HIS A 237 -3.33 -22.47 -13.87
C HIS A 237 -3.15 -23.94 -14.23
N GLN A 238 -2.34 -24.21 -15.25
CA GLN A 238 -2.08 -25.57 -15.70
C GLN A 238 -1.55 -26.45 -14.57
N ARG A 239 -0.58 -25.94 -13.80
CA ARG A 239 0.07 -26.73 -12.75
C ARG A 239 -0.86 -27.04 -11.58
N ILE A 240 -1.71 -26.09 -11.17
CA ILE A 240 -2.71 -26.37 -10.13
C ILE A 240 -3.74 -27.38 -10.62
N ASN A 241 -4.15 -27.31 -11.89
CA ASN A 241 -5.06 -28.30 -12.48
C ASN A 241 -4.43 -29.70 -12.55
N GLU A 242 -3.13 -29.79 -12.85
CA GLU A 242 -2.34 -31.03 -12.79
C GLU A 242 -2.21 -31.60 -11.37
N VAL A 243 -2.34 -30.78 -10.32
CA VAL A 243 -2.40 -31.26 -8.93
C VAL A 243 -3.83 -31.68 -8.57
N MET A 244 -4.84 -30.90 -8.98
CA MET A 244 -6.24 -31.15 -8.64
C MET A 244 -6.74 -32.46 -9.22
N ARG A 245 -6.46 -32.77 -10.49
CA ARG A 245 -7.00 -33.97 -11.15
C ARG A 245 -6.55 -35.28 -10.49
N PRO A 246 -5.25 -35.55 -10.28
CA PRO A 246 -4.80 -36.74 -9.58
C PRO A 246 -5.31 -36.82 -8.14
N THR A 247 -5.42 -35.67 -7.46
CA THR A 247 -5.92 -35.60 -6.09
C THR A 247 -7.40 -36.00 -6.02
N LEU A 248 -8.23 -35.50 -6.93
CA LEU A 248 -9.64 -35.89 -7.03
C LEU A 248 -9.80 -37.37 -7.40
N ASN A 249 -8.97 -37.88 -8.31
CA ASN A 249 -8.96 -39.32 -8.63
C ASN A 249 -8.60 -40.16 -7.39
N THR A 250 -7.62 -39.73 -6.61
CA THR A 250 -7.22 -40.38 -5.34
C THR A 250 -8.35 -40.33 -4.31
N ALA A 251 -9.16 -39.26 -4.32
CA ALA A 251 -10.35 -39.13 -3.49
C ALA A 251 -11.54 -40.00 -3.95
N GLY A 252 -11.40 -40.77 -5.05
CA GLY A 252 -12.47 -41.59 -5.62
C GLY A 252 -13.38 -40.85 -6.60
N TYR A 253 -12.99 -39.65 -7.06
CA TYR A 253 -13.77 -38.82 -7.99
C TYR A 253 -12.97 -38.59 -9.29
N PRO A 254 -13.08 -39.51 -10.27
CA PRO A 254 -12.53 -39.33 -11.60
C PRO A 254 -12.86 -37.95 -12.16
N SER A 255 -11.83 -37.26 -12.65
CA SER A 255 -11.96 -35.89 -13.15
C SER A 255 -11.28 -35.67 -14.49
N ILE A 256 -11.88 -34.77 -15.28
CA ILE A 256 -11.42 -34.30 -16.57
C ILE A 256 -10.99 -32.84 -16.47
N LEU A 257 -9.90 -32.49 -17.17
CA LEU A 257 -9.50 -31.10 -17.34
C LEU A 257 -10.14 -30.55 -18.61
N GLU A 258 -10.49 -29.27 -18.57
CA GLU A 258 -11.03 -28.53 -19.71
C GLU A 258 -12.18 -29.27 -20.41
N PRO A 259 -13.26 -29.58 -19.66
CA PRO A 259 -14.39 -30.34 -20.18
C PRO A 259 -14.97 -29.65 -21.43
N PRO A 260 -15.03 -30.36 -22.58
CA PRO A 260 -15.68 -29.84 -23.76
C PRO A 260 -17.19 -29.71 -23.48
N GLU A 261 -17.83 -28.70 -24.09
CA GLU A 261 -19.30 -28.58 -24.22
C GLU A 261 -20.13 -28.09 -23.01
N LEU A 262 -19.54 -27.71 -21.87
CA LEU A 262 -20.33 -27.14 -20.75
C LEU A 262 -20.85 -25.71 -20.99
N SER A 263 -20.30 -25.00 -21.97
CA SER A 263 -20.79 -23.67 -22.38
C SER A 263 -20.92 -23.65 -23.90
N ARG A 264 -22.15 -23.76 -24.39
CA ARG A 264 -22.46 -23.82 -25.84
C ARG A 264 -22.53 -22.44 -26.50
N THR A 265 -22.65 -21.37 -25.72
CA THR A 265 -23.01 -20.04 -26.23
C THR A 265 -21.97 -18.96 -25.95
N ASP A 266 -21.17 -19.10 -24.88
CA ASP A 266 -20.06 -18.21 -24.58
C ASP A 266 -18.72 -18.96 -24.71
N ASN A 267 -17.67 -18.28 -25.18
CA ASN A 267 -16.26 -18.71 -25.19
C ASN A 267 -15.68 -18.90 -23.75
N LYS A 268 -16.47 -19.43 -22.83
CA LYS A 268 -16.15 -19.77 -21.46
C LYS A 268 -15.42 -21.12 -21.45
N ARG A 269 -14.19 -21.11 -20.97
CA ARG A 269 -13.42 -22.32 -20.66
C ARG A 269 -13.41 -22.54 -19.16
N LEU A 270 -13.75 -23.75 -18.75
CA LEU A 270 -13.63 -24.24 -17.37
C LEU A 270 -12.32 -25.00 -17.21
N ASP A 271 -11.82 -25.08 -15.99
CA ASP A 271 -10.50 -25.67 -15.75
C ASP A 271 -10.59 -27.19 -15.57
N GLY A 272 -11.64 -27.66 -14.88
CA GLY A 272 -11.93 -29.08 -14.77
C GLY A 272 -13.29 -29.39 -14.14
N MET A 273 -13.67 -30.66 -14.23
CA MET A 273 -14.94 -31.19 -13.73
C MET A 273 -14.78 -32.64 -13.26
N THR A 274 -15.56 -33.06 -12.26
CA THR A 274 -15.70 -34.48 -11.87
C THR A 274 -16.72 -35.19 -12.76
N HIS A 275 -16.46 -36.45 -13.12
CA HIS A 275 -17.42 -37.24 -13.89
C HIS A 275 -18.65 -37.64 -13.07
N PHE A 276 -18.44 -37.95 -11.79
CA PHE A 276 -19.52 -38.31 -10.87
C PHE A 276 -19.90 -37.14 -9.96
N SER A 277 -21.08 -37.25 -9.38
CA SER A 277 -21.62 -36.30 -8.41
C SER A 277 -20.68 -36.14 -7.21
N TRP A 278 -20.29 -34.91 -6.93
CA TRP A 278 -19.46 -34.55 -5.78
C TRP A 278 -20.28 -34.44 -4.49
N SER A 279 -21.37 -33.68 -4.54
CA SER A 279 -22.34 -33.49 -3.45
C SER A 279 -23.71 -33.13 -4.01
N GLU A 280 -24.79 -33.46 -3.28
CA GLU A 280 -26.18 -33.13 -3.67
C GLU A 280 -26.59 -33.69 -5.06
N GLY A 281 -25.98 -34.78 -5.50
CA GLY A 281 -26.20 -35.32 -6.85
C GLY A 281 -25.54 -34.51 -7.97
N LYS A 282 -24.86 -33.40 -7.67
CA LYS A 282 -24.25 -32.49 -8.66
C LYS A 282 -22.77 -32.78 -8.87
N PRO A 283 -22.25 -32.83 -10.11
CA PRO A 283 -20.82 -32.89 -10.38
C PRO A 283 -20.13 -31.59 -9.95
N LEU A 284 -18.89 -31.70 -9.46
CA LEU A 284 -18.06 -30.54 -9.13
C LEU A 284 -17.43 -29.99 -10.39
N VAL A 285 -17.56 -28.69 -10.59
CA VAL A 285 -16.85 -27.91 -11.60
C VAL A 285 -16.00 -26.87 -10.87
N TRP A 286 -14.72 -26.76 -11.22
CA TRP A 286 -13.85 -25.74 -10.63
C TRP A 286 -13.20 -24.86 -11.67
N ASN A 287 -12.82 -23.67 -11.21
CA ASN A 287 -11.97 -22.77 -11.98
C ASN A 287 -10.95 -22.11 -11.06
N PHE A 288 -9.67 -22.26 -11.38
CA PHE A 288 -8.59 -21.67 -10.60
C PHE A 288 -8.37 -20.21 -11.01
N THR A 289 -8.03 -19.36 -10.04
CA THR A 289 -7.58 -18.01 -10.29
C THR A 289 -6.57 -17.58 -9.24
N CYS A 290 -5.44 -17.03 -9.70
CA CYS A 290 -4.44 -16.44 -8.81
C CYS A 290 -4.36 -14.93 -9.03
N ILE A 291 -4.59 -14.15 -7.96
CA ILE A 291 -4.69 -12.70 -8.02
C ILE A 291 -3.48 -12.08 -7.33
N ASN A 292 -2.88 -11.09 -8.00
CA ASN A 292 -1.76 -10.36 -7.43
C ASN A 292 -2.25 -9.32 -6.41
N THR A 293 -2.13 -9.65 -5.13
CA THR A 293 -2.45 -8.78 -4.00
C THR A 293 -1.59 -7.53 -3.95
N LEU A 294 -0.36 -7.62 -4.46
CA LEU A 294 0.62 -6.54 -4.48
C LEU A 294 0.45 -5.60 -5.68
N ALA A 295 -0.60 -5.80 -6.50
CA ALA A 295 -0.89 -4.91 -7.61
C ALA A 295 -1.41 -3.55 -7.13
N PRO A 296 -1.08 -2.43 -7.82
CA PRO A 296 -1.55 -1.10 -7.45
C PRO A 296 -3.08 -0.98 -7.35
N CYS A 297 -3.82 -1.66 -8.24
CA CYS A 297 -5.30 -1.67 -8.23
C CYS A 297 -5.90 -2.37 -7.01
N CYS A 298 -5.19 -3.34 -6.44
CA CYS A 298 -5.61 -4.12 -5.30
C CYS A 298 -5.33 -3.40 -3.98
N THR A 299 -4.30 -2.56 -3.97
CA THR A 299 -3.79 -1.84 -2.80
C THR A 299 -4.84 -0.92 -2.16
N GLN A 300 -5.80 -0.37 -2.92
CA GLN A 300 -6.86 0.48 -2.37
C GLN A 300 -7.94 -0.27 -1.56
N GLN A 301 -8.15 -1.57 -1.83
CA GLN A 301 -9.25 -2.36 -1.26
C GLN A 301 -8.85 -3.17 0.00
N LEU A 302 -7.55 -3.22 0.31
CA LEU A 302 -6.94 -4.26 1.16
C LEU A 302 -6.78 -3.93 2.65
N ILE A 303 -7.25 -2.77 3.13
CA ILE A 303 -7.00 -2.36 4.52
C ILE A 303 -7.77 -3.27 5.53
N SER A 304 -8.83 -3.95 5.10
CA SER A 304 -9.81 -4.56 6.02
C SER A 304 -9.52 -6.01 6.44
N LYS A 305 -9.22 -6.94 5.52
CA LYS A 305 -9.13 -8.39 5.84
C LYS A 305 -8.22 -9.17 4.86
N PRO A 306 -7.34 -10.08 5.33
CA PRO A 306 -6.62 -11.01 4.45
C PRO A 306 -7.60 -11.93 3.70
N GLY A 307 -7.26 -12.31 2.46
CA GLY A 307 -8.12 -13.15 1.62
C GLY A 307 -9.31 -12.43 0.97
N LEU A 308 -9.55 -11.15 1.27
CA LEU A 308 -10.65 -10.38 0.69
C LEU A 308 -10.54 -10.30 -0.84
N ILE A 309 -9.34 -10.22 -1.39
CA ILE A 309 -9.16 -10.15 -2.84
C ILE A 309 -9.44 -11.49 -3.50
N ALA A 310 -8.98 -12.58 -2.88
CA ALA A 310 -9.39 -13.91 -3.32
C ALA A 310 -10.92 -14.05 -3.30
N GLU A 311 -11.59 -13.55 -2.27
CA GLU A 311 -13.05 -13.61 -2.17
C GLU A 311 -13.76 -12.78 -3.26
N LEU A 312 -13.29 -11.55 -3.53
CA LEU A 312 -13.82 -10.72 -4.62
C LEU A 312 -13.63 -11.38 -5.99
N ALA A 313 -12.47 -12.01 -6.21
CA ALA A 313 -12.20 -12.73 -7.44
C ALA A 313 -13.04 -14.01 -7.59
N ALA A 314 -13.25 -14.73 -6.48
CA ALA A 314 -14.16 -15.87 -6.42
C ALA A 314 -15.60 -15.45 -6.76
N ASN A 315 -16.09 -14.36 -6.17
CA ASN A 315 -17.44 -13.83 -6.45
C ASN A 315 -17.59 -13.39 -7.91
N LYS A 316 -16.57 -12.74 -8.48
CA LYS A 316 -16.55 -12.39 -9.91
C LYS A 316 -16.59 -13.63 -10.81
N LYS A 317 -15.91 -14.72 -10.43
CA LYS A 317 -15.98 -16.00 -11.15
C LYS A 317 -17.36 -16.64 -11.01
N ARG A 318 -17.94 -16.68 -9.80
CA ARG A 318 -19.29 -17.23 -9.58
C ARG A 318 -20.32 -16.49 -10.44
N ALA A 319 -20.29 -15.15 -10.42
CA ALA A 319 -21.15 -14.32 -11.28
C ALA A 319 -20.96 -14.58 -12.79
N LYS A 320 -19.75 -14.97 -13.21
CA LYS A 320 -19.47 -15.31 -14.62
C LYS A 320 -20.05 -16.68 -15.04
N TYR A 321 -20.17 -17.62 -14.10
CA TYR A 321 -20.54 -19.01 -14.36
C TYR A 321 -21.86 -19.39 -13.65
N VAL A 322 -22.79 -18.43 -13.46
CA VAL A 322 -24.12 -18.68 -12.87
C VAL A 322 -24.90 -19.70 -13.70
N ASP A 323 -24.76 -19.64 -15.02
CA ASP A 323 -25.36 -20.58 -15.98
C ASP A 323 -24.95 -22.04 -15.72
N ILE A 324 -23.74 -22.28 -15.22
CA ILE A 324 -23.27 -23.62 -14.89
C ILE A 324 -23.96 -24.15 -13.63
N GLU A 325 -24.21 -23.28 -12.65
CA GLU A 325 -24.96 -23.66 -11.44
C GLU A 325 -26.43 -23.97 -11.77
N GLU A 326 -27.03 -23.20 -12.68
CA GLU A 326 -28.40 -23.41 -13.19
C GLU A 326 -28.55 -24.73 -13.96
N GLN A 327 -27.51 -25.15 -14.69
CA GLN A 327 -27.47 -26.44 -15.40
C GLN A 327 -27.31 -27.65 -14.47
N GLY A 328 -27.27 -27.45 -13.14
CA GLY A 328 -27.20 -28.53 -12.16
C GLY A 328 -25.78 -28.94 -11.76
N TYR A 329 -24.76 -28.13 -12.06
CA TYR A 329 -23.40 -28.37 -11.58
C TYR A 329 -23.13 -27.62 -10.27
N LEU A 330 -22.21 -28.13 -9.47
CA LEU A 330 -21.66 -27.40 -8.32
C LEU A 330 -20.42 -26.63 -8.77
N PHE A 331 -20.53 -25.31 -8.92
CA PHE A 331 -19.40 -24.48 -9.31
C PHE A 331 -18.62 -23.96 -8.09
N VAL A 332 -17.33 -24.28 -8.00
CA VAL A 332 -16.44 -23.78 -6.93
C VAL A 332 -15.22 -23.05 -7.53
N PRO A 333 -15.15 -21.71 -7.41
CA PRO A 333 -13.97 -20.97 -7.82
C PRO A 333 -12.84 -21.13 -6.79
N ILE A 334 -11.69 -21.65 -7.24
CA ILE A 334 -10.47 -21.78 -6.43
C ILE A 334 -9.66 -20.50 -6.59
N ALA A 335 -9.99 -19.49 -5.79
CA ALA A 335 -9.31 -18.20 -5.81
C ALA A 335 -8.23 -18.11 -4.73
N VAL A 336 -7.02 -17.76 -5.14
CA VAL A 336 -5.86 -17.62 -4.25
C VAL A 336 -5.11 -16.33 -4.54
N GLU A 337 -4.67 -15.67 -3.49
CA GLU A 337 -3.79 -14.51 -3.55
C GLU A 337 -2.34 -14.95 -3.79
N THR A 338 -1.52 -14.11 -4.42
CA THR A 338 -0.13 -14.44 -4.74
C THR A 338 0.70 -14.83 -3.51
N ILE A 339 0.42 -14.27 -2.33
CA ILE A 339 1.18 -14.56 -1.10
C ILE A 339 0.61 -15.76 -0.34
N GLY A 340 -0.56 -16.25 -0.75
CA GLY A 340 -1.11 -17.49 -0.24
C GLY A 340 -2.39 -17.43 0.59
N PRO A 341 -3.08 -16.28 0.85
CA PRO A 341 -4.47 -16.31 1.31
C PRO A 341 -5.43 -16.85 0.23
N TRP A 342 -6.46 -17.59 0.65
CA TRP A 342 -7.42 -18.25 -0.27
C TRP A 342 -8.84 -17.75 0.02
N SER A 343 -9.73 -17.90 -0.95
CA SER A 343 -11.16 -17.71 -0.69
C SER A 343 -11.69 -18.81 0.24
N LEU A 344 -12.73 -18.50 1.00
CA LEU A 344 -13.26 -19.43 2.00
C LEU A 344 -13.76 -20.73 1.37
N ASN A 345 -14.43 -20.64 0.21
CA ASN A 345 -14.93 -21.82 -0.49
C ASN A 345 -13.80 -22.66 -1.10
N ALA A 346 -12.68 -22.05 -1.50
CA ALA A 346 -11.51 -22.77 -1.97
C ALA A 346 -10.89 -23.62 -0.84
N ILE A 347 -10.70 -23.02 0.35
CA ILE A 347 -10.16 -23.75 1.51
C ILE A 347 -11.08 -24.89 1.92
N LYS A 348 -12.41 -24.65 1.96
CA LYS A 348 -13.41 -25.69 2.27
C LYS A 348 -13.30 -26.85 1.29
N LEU A 349 -13.31 -26.58 -0.01
CA LEU A 349 -13.19 -27.62 -1.03
C LEU A 349 -11.90 -28.44 -0.87
N ILE A 350 -10.75 -27.80 -0.67
CA ILE A 350 -9.48 -28.51 -0.48
C ILE A 350 -9.48 -29.36 0.79
N LYS A 351 -10.06 -28.85 1.89
CA LYS A 351 -10.20 -29.62 3.13
C LYS A 351 -11.12 -30.81 2.95
N ASP A 352 -12.22 -30.66 2.21
CA ASP A 352 -13.17 -31.72 1.91
C ASP A 352 -12.56 -32.81 1.02
N ILE A 353 -11.78 -32.42 0.01
CA ILE A 353 -11.00 -33.35 -0.83
C ILE A 353 -10.01 -34.12 0.05
N GLY A 354 -9.24 -33.43 0.89
CA GLY A 354 -8.30 -34.08 1.80
C GLY A 354 -9.01 -35.02 2.79
N HIS A 355 -10.17 -34.64 3.30
CA HIS A 355 -10.98 -35.48 4.19
C HIS A 355 -11.46 -36.76 3.49
N LYS A 356 -11.89 -36.67 2.23
CA LYS A 356 -12.27 -37.85 1.42
C LYS A 356 -11.07 -38.77 1.17
N ILE A 357 -9.89 -38.21 0.88
CA ILE A 357 -8.65 -39.01 0.78
C ILE A 357 -8.32 -39.68 2.10
N ARG A 358 -8.49 -38.98 3.23
CA ARG A 358 -8.27 -39.54 4.57
C ARG A 358 -9.17 -40.74 4.83
N ILE A 359 -10.44 -40.68 4.44
CA ILE A 359 -11.36 -41.82 4.60
C ILE A 359 -10.84 -43.05 3.83
N LEU A 360 -10.26 -42.86 2.65
CA LEU A 360 -9.78 -43.95 1.80
C LEU A 360 -8.39 -44.48 2.21
N THR A 361 -7.51 -43.62 2.72
CA THR A 361 -6.09 -43.94 2.99
C THR A 361 -5.74 -44.06 4.48
N ASP A 362 -6.66 -43.66 5.36
CA ASP A 362 -6.48 -43.46 6.81
C ASP A 362 -5.37 -42.45 7.19
N ASP A 363 -4.82 -41.70 6.23
CA ASP A 363 -3.81 -40.67 6.53
C ASP A 363 -4.46 -39.39 7.06
N LYS A 364 -4.23 -39.11 8.35
CA LYS A 364 -4.72 -37.91 9.05
C LYS A 364 -4.19 -36.60 8.46
N ARG A 365 -3.07 -36.62 7.73
CA ARG A 365 -2.38 -35.44 7.19
C ARG A 365 -2.72 -35.13 5.73
N SER A 366 -3.56 -35.93 5.08
CA SER A 366 -3.94 -35.77 3.66
C SER A 366 -4.30 -34.32 3.27
N SER A 367 -5.17 -33.64 4.03
CA SER A 367 -5.55 -32.24 3.77
C SER A 367 -4.37 -31.29 3.88
N SER A 368 -3.47 -31.53 4.85
CA SER A 368 -2.28 -30.70 5.05
C SER A 368 -1.31 -30.86 3.89
N TYR A 369 -1.05 -32.09 3.45
CA TYR A 369 -0.18 -32.36 2.29
C TYR A 369 -0.70 -31.73 1.01
N LEU A 370 -2.03 -31.74 0.80
CA LEU A 370 -2.63 -31.09 -0.37
C LEU A 370 -2.48 -29.57 -0.33
N ILE A 371 -2.75 -28.92 0.80
CA ILE A 371 -2.55 -27.47 0.98
C ILE A 371 -1.08 -27.11 0.76
N GLN A 372 -0.17 -27.88 1.37
CA GLN A 372 1.27 -27.74 1.21
C GLN A 372 1.70 -27.85 -0.26
N ARG A 373 1.19 -28.86 -0.98
CA ARG A 373 1.51 -29.08 -2.40
C ARG A 373 1.03 -27.93 -3.29
N ILE A 374 -0.20 -27.47 -3.10
CA ILE A 374 -0.75 -26.35 -3.87
C ILE A 374 -0.01 -25.05 -3.55
N SER A 375 0.23 -24.77 -2.25
CA SER A 375 0.98 -23.59 -1.81
C SER A 375 2.38 -23.57 -2.43
N LEU A 376 3.08 -24.72 -2.44
CA LEU A 376 4.40 -24.85 -3.07
C LEU A 376 4.38 -24.52 -4.56
N GLU A 377 3.42 -25.07 -5.31
CA GLU A 377 3.32 -24.82 -6.75
C GLU A 377 2.97 -23.36 -7.06
N ILE A 378 2.13 -22.72 -6.23
CA ILE A 378 1.85 -21.28 -6.34
C ILE A 378 3.16 -20.50 -6.18
N GLN A 379 3.94 -20.76 -5.13
CA GLN A 379 5.17 -20.00 -4.88
C GLN A 379 6.28 -20.29 -5.90
N ARG A 380 6.43 -21.55 -6.32
CA ARG A 380 7.33 -21.94 -7.41
C ARG A 380 7.06 -21.15 -8.68
N ARG A 381 5.79 -21.01 -9.05
CA ARG A 381 5.37 -20.33 -10.28
C ARG A 381 5.37 -18.82 -10.13
N ASN A 382 5.06 -18.27 -8.97
CA ASN A 382 5.25 -16.84 -8.68
C ASN A 382 6.74 -16.46 -8.82
N ALA A 383 7.64 -17.25 -8.24
CA ALA A 383 9.08 -17.05 -8.39
C ALA A 383 9.52 -17.18 -9.86
N SER A 384 8.97 -18.16 -10.59
CA SER A 384 9.23 -18.30 -12.03
C SER A 384 8.72 -17.10 -12.83
N CYS A 385 7.59 -16.49 -12.46
CA CYS A 385 7.08 -15.29 -13.10
C CYS A 385 8.05 -14.12 -12.96
N VAL A 386 8.66 -13.95 -11.79
CA VAL A 386 9.66 -12.90 -11.54
C VAL A 386 10.98 -13.22 -12.25
N LEU A 387 11.46 -14.46 -12.16
CA LEU A 387 12.67 -14.92 -12.83
C LEU A 387 12.62 -14.66 -14.35
N ASN A 388 11.49 -14.92 -15.00
CA ASN A 388 11.29 -14.71 -16.42
C ASN A 388 11.20 -13.24 -16.85
N THR A 389 11.26 -12.29 -15.91
CA THR A 389 11.37 -10.86 -16.25
C THR A 389 12.81 -10.39 -16.38
N PHE A 390 13.77 -11.12 -15.80
CA PHE A 390 15.17 -10.71 -15.85
C PHE A 390 15.72 -10.77 -17.28
N PRO A 391 16.59 -9.82 -17.66
CA PRO A 391 17.28 -9.89 -18.92
C PRO A 391 18.24 -11.10 -18.93
N PRO A 392 18.51 -11.71 -20.10
CA PRO A 392 19.32 -12.93 -20.23
C PRO A 392 20.75 -12.83 -19.65
N SER A 393 21.26 -11.61 -19.45
CA SER A 393 22.62 -11.31 -19.02
C SER A 393 22.78 -11.08 -17.51
N GLU A 394 21.70 -11.00 -16.73
CA GLU A 394 21.77 -10.72 -15.29
C GLU A 394 21.53 -12.00 -14.48
N LYS A 395 22.54 -12.41 -13.71
CA LYS A 395 22.38 -13.45 -12.67
C LYS A 395 21.74 -12.79 -11.44
N LEU A 396 20.88 -13.54 -10.74
CA LEU A 396 20.44 -13.15 -9.40
C LEU A 396 21.66 -13.01 -8.49
N ASN A 397 21.81 -11.85 -7.85
CA ASN A 397 22.85 -11.62 -6.85
C ASN A 397 22.59 -12.41 -5.56
#